data_AF-A0A7J2MPU2-F1
#
_entry.id   AF-A0A7J2MPU2-F1
#
_cell.length_a   1.000
_cell.length_b   1.000
_cell.length_c   1.000
_cell.angle_alpha   90.00
_cell.angle_beta   90.00
_cell.angle_gamma   90.00
#
_symmetry.space_group_name_H-M   'P 1'
#
loop_
_entity.id
_entity.type
_entity.pdbx_description
1 polymer ?
#
loop_
_entity_poly.entity_id
_entity_poly.type
_entity_poly.pdbx_seq_one_letter_code
_entity_poly.pdbx_strand_id
1 'polypeptide(L)'
;MLTLCCIAIGLFLRRKYDFNRILLFSGSIFAGVNIILVVINIETIKPLLITSGLVLIIMMPIYLFTLKFETFLNGNLYLIAAHVFDASTTFTGIYFYNYWEQHVLPSFLIGVTGAWIMFPIKIFIVILALYIAKDVEDENVKNFLKLIIFILGIGPGTRNLSRIIMGV
;
A
#
# COMPACT_ATOMS: atom_id res chain seq x y z
N MET A 1 24.92 13.96 -11.09
CA MET A 1 25.24 13.68 -12.51
C MET A 1 24.25 12.70 -13.13
N LEU A 2 24.01 11.53 -12.51
CA LEU A 2 23.03 10.53 -12.99
C LEU A 2 21.60 11.07 -13.17
N THR A 3 21.12 11.86 -12.21
CA THR A 3 19.77 12.45 -12.22
C THR A 3 19.55 13.41 -13.39
N LEU A 4 20.53 14.25 -13.70
CA LEU A 4 20.48 15.18 -14.83
C LEU A 4 20.46 14.42 -16.17
N CYS A 5 21.20 13.32 -16.29
CA CYS A 5 21.17 12.45 -17.46
C CYS A 5 19.79 11.78 -17.63
N CYS A 6 19.19 11.25 -16.55
CA CYS A 6 17.85 10.67 -16.60
C CYS A 6 16.78 11.69 -17.03
N ILE A 7 16.87 12.93 -16.54
CA ILE A 7 15.94 14.01 -16.92
C ILE A 7 16.12 14.37 -18.40
N ALA A 8 17.35 14.52 -18.88
CA ALA A 8 17.63 14.84 -20.29
C ALA A 8 17.13 13.73 -21.25
N ILE A 9 17.36 12.45 -20.89
CA ILE A 9 16.87 11.29 -21.65
C ILE A 9 15.34 11.24 -21.62
N GLY A 10 14.71 11.52 -20.47
CA GLY A 10 13.25 11.58 -20.34
C GLY A 10 12.63 12.69 -21.19
N LEU A 11 13.23 13.88 -21.22
CA LEU A 11 12.79 14.99 -22.07
C LEU A 11 12.94 14.67 -23.57
N PHE A 12 14.01 13.97 -23.96
CA PHE A 12 14.22 13.54 -25.33
C PHE A 12 13.19 12.49 -25.78
N LEU A 13 12.93 11.48 -24.95
CA LEU A 13 11.95 10.43 -25.20
C LEU A 13 10.51 10.97 -25.28
N ARG A 14 10.17 11.94 -24.44
CA ARG A 14 8.86 12.63 -24.45
C ARG A 14 8.54 13.26 -25.82
N ARG A 15 9.56 13.69 -26.56
CA ARG A 15 9.39 14.37 -27.85
C ARG A 15 9.10 13.38 -29.00
N LYS A 16 9.39 12.10 -28.81
CA LYS A 16 9.35 11.07 -29.87
C LYS A 16 8.30 9.97 -29.66
N TYR A 17 7.88 9.74 -28.41
CA TYR A 17 6.90 8.71 -28.07
C TYR A 17 5.83 9.23 -27.11
N ASP A 18 4.65 8.62 -27.15
CA ASP A 18 3.59 8.89 -26.18
C ASP A 18 4.10 8.65 -24.76
N PHE A 19 3.98 9.69 -23.94
CA PHE A 19 4.41 9.69 -22.54
C PHE A 19 3.79 8.52 -21.76
N ASN A 20 2.53 8.20 -22.03
CA ASN A 20 1.81 7.09 -21.39
C ASN A 20 2.47 5.74 -21.68
N ARG A 21 2.93 5.50 -22.92
CA ARG A 21 3.61 4.25 -23.27
C ARG A 21 4.98 4.16 -22.60
N ILE A 22 5.74 5.25 -22.57
CA ILE A 22 7.06 5.28 -21.90
C ILE A 22 6.90 4.98 -20.41
N LEU A 23 5.94 5.60 -19.74
CA LEU A 23 5.68 5.38 -18.32
C LEU A 23 5.31 3.93 -18.02
N LEU A 24 4.44 3.35 -18.85
CA LEU A 24 3.96 1.98 -18.69
C LEU A 24 5.08 0.96 -18.92
N PHE A 25 5.91 1.14 -19.96
CA PHE A 25 7.06 0.29 -20.24
C PHE A 25 8.13 0.37 -19.15
N SER A 26 8.56 1.58 -18.78
CA SER A 26 9.59 1.77 -17.76
C SER A 26 9.13 1.23 -16.39
N GLY A 27 7.91 1.53 -15.97
CA GLY A 27 7.34 1.02 -14.73
C GLY A 27 7.22 -0.50 -14.72
N SER A 28 6.78 -1.10 -15.82
CA SER A 28 6.64 -2.57 -15.93
C SER A 28 7.99 -3.29 -15.88
N ILE A 29 9.04 -2.71 -16.48
CA ILE A 29 10.40 -3.27 -16.41
C ILE A 29 10.89 -3.29 -14.96
N PHE A 30 10.78 -2.15 -14.25
CA PHE A 30 11.20 -2.09 -12.85
C PHE A 30 10.37 -3.01 -11.96
N ALA A 31 9.06 -3.08 -12.15
CA ALA A 31 8.18 -3.99 -11.42
C ALA A 31 8.57 -5.46 -11.67
N GLY A 32 8.80 -5.83 -12.93
CA GLY A 32 9.20 -7.19 -13.31
C GLY A 32 10.53 -7.61 -12.68
N VAL A 33 11.55 -6.73 -12.71
CA VAL A 33 12.84 -6.99 -12.06
C VAL A 33 12.67 -7.19 -10.56
N ASN A 34 11.88 -6.36 -9.88
CA ASN A 34 11.61 -6.52 -8.45
C ASN A 34 10.89 -7.83 -8.14
N ILE A 35 9.90 -8.22 -8.93
CA ILE A 35 9.18 -9.49 -8.75
C ILE A 35 10.15 -10.67 -8.89
N ILE A 36 11.01 -10.68 -9.92
CA ILE A 36 12.01 -11.74 -10.13
C ILE A 36 12.95 -11.84 -8.93
N LEU A 37 13.47 -10.70 -8.45
CA LEU A 37 14.35 -10.67 -7.28
C LEU A 37 13.67 -11.20 -6.02
N VAL A 38 12.42 -10.83 -5.79
CA VAL A 38 11.65 -11.35 -4.64
C VAL A 38 11.49 -12.86 -4.74
N VAL A 39 11.10 -13.37 -5.92
CA VAL A 39 10.86 -14.81 -6.14
C VAL A 39 12.12 -15.65 -5.93
N ILE A 40 13.29 -15.16 -6.37
CA ILE A 40 14.56 -15.88 -6.20
C ILE A 40 15.01 -15.92 -4.74
N ASN A 41 14.68 -14.89 -3.95
CA ASN A 41 15.15 -14.73 -2.58
C ASN A 41 14.06 -15.04 -1.53
N ILE A 42 13.06 -15.86 -1.85
CA ILE A 42 12.04 -16.27 -0.87
C ILE A 42 12.69 -17.18 0.17
N GLU A 43 12.80 -16.71 1.41
CA GLU A 43 13.26 -17.54 2.54
C GLU A 43 12.09 -18.23 3.24
N THR A 44 10.98 -17.51 3.46
CA THR A 44 9.82 -18.06 4.18
C THR A 44 8.49 -17.59 3.61
N ILE A 45 7.53 -18.52 3.50
CA ILE A 45 6.16 -18.22 3.04
C ILE A 45 5.18 -17.94 4.20
N LYS A 46 5.61 -18.18 5.44
CA LYS A 46 4.80 -17.95 6.65
C LYS A 46 4.28 -16.50 6.77
N PRO A 47 5.08 -15.45 6.48
CA PRO A 47 4.58 -14.07 6.52
C PRO A 47 3.38 -13.85 5.60
N LEU A 48 3.37 -14.46 4.41
CA LEU A 48 2.28 -14.35 3.45
C LEU A 48 0.98 -14.94 3.99
N LEU A 49 1.05 -16.09 4.65
CA LEU A 49 -0.10 -16.74 5.28
C LEU A 49 -0.66 -15.93 6.46
N ILE A 50 0.22 -15.41 7.32
CA ILE A 50 -0.20 -14.63 8.49
C ILE A 50 -0.84 -13.31 8.03
N THR A 51 -0.21 -12.60 7.10
CA THR A 51 -0.71 -11.33 6.59
C THR A 51 -2.05 -11.47 5.87
N SER A 52 -2.19 -12.46 4.98
CA SER A 52 -3.47 -12.73 4.30
C SER A 52 -4.57 -13.13 5.28
N GLY A 53 -4.25 -13.95 6.29
CA GLY A 53 -5.19 -14.29 7.37
C GLY A 53 -5.67 -13.07 8.15
N LEU A 54 -4.77 -12.18 8.55
CA LEU A 54 -5.11 -10.94 9.26
C LEU A 54 -5.97 -10.01 8.41
N VAL A 55 -5.65 -9.86 7.11
CA VAL A 55 -6.47 -9.06 6.20
C VAL A 55 -7.89 -9.61 6.13
N LEU A 56 -8.06 -10.92 5.99
CA LEU A 56 -9.39 -11.53 5.94
C LEU A 56 -10.16 -11.32 7.26
N ILE A 57 -9.53 -11.56 8.40
CA ILE A 57 -10.15 -11.40 9.72
C ILE A 57 -10.64 -9.97 9.94
N ILE A 58 -9.88 -8.97 9.50
CA ILE A 58 -10.21 -7.55 9.72
C ILE A 58 -11.17 -7.02 8.65
N MET A 59 -11.04 -7.46 7.40
CA MET A 59 -11.93 -7.03 6.32
C MET A 59 -13.32 -7.66 6.40
N MET A 60 -13.44 -8.89 6.91
CA MET A 60 -14.74 -9.58 7.04
C MET A 60 -15.81 -8.77 7.81
N PRO A 61 -15.57 -8.28 9.04
CA PRO A 61 -16.55 -7.49 9.76
C PRO A 61 -16.87 -6.16 9.06
N ILE A 62 -15.87 -5.51 8.43
CA ILE A 62 -16.06 -4.28 7.67
C ILE A 62 -16.98 -4.55 6.46
N TYR A 63 -16.73 -5.63 5.73
CA TYR A 63 -17.54 -6.05 4.59
C TYR A 63 -19.00 -6.34 5.00
N LEU A 64 -19.21 -7.13 6.05
CA LEU A 64 -20.54 -7.42 6.57
C LEU A 64 -21.27 -6.15 7.04
N PHE A 65 -20.55 -5.20 7.64
CA PHE A 65 -21.09 -3.90 8.03
C PHE A 65 -21.55 -3.08 6.80
N THR A 66 -20.75 -3.05 5.73
CA THR A 66 -21.12 -2.35 4.48
C THR A 66 -22.27 -3.00 3.72
N LEU A 67 -22.50 -4.31 3.89
CA LEU A 67 -23.69 -4.98 3.33
C LEU A 67 -24.96 -4.60 4.09
N LYS A 68 -24.87 -4.37 5.40
CA LYS A 68 -26.02 -4.05 6.24
C LYS A 68 -26.39 -2.57 6.21
N PHE A 69 -25.41 -1.69 6.02
CA PHE A 69 -25.60 -0.25 6.03
C PHE A 69 -25.11 0.38 4.72
N GLU A 70 -25.96 1.17 4.07
CA GLU A 70 -25.51 2.02 2.98
C GLU A 70 -24.55 3.08 3.54
N THR A 71 -23.27 2.90 3.27
CA THR A 71 -22.22 3.81 3.71
C THR A 71 -21.45 4.33 2.50
N PHE A 72 -20.77 5.45 2.66
CA PHE A 72 -19.87 5.98 1.62
C PHE A 72 -18.64 5.07 1.36
N LEU A 73 -18.48 4.02 2.16
CA LEU A 73 -17.47 2.98 1.97
C LEU A 73 -17.88 2.00 0.86
N ASN A 74 -19.17 1.95 0.49
CA ASN A 74 -19.67 1.13 -0.60
C ASN A 74 -19.01 1.58 -1.91
N GLY A 75 -18.34 0.65 -2.60
CA GLY A 75 -17.53 0.94 -3.78
C GLY A 75 -16.12 1.48 -3.51
N ASN A 76 -15.70 1.63 -2.24
CA ASN A 76 -14.35 2.06 -1.84
C ASN A 76 -13.64 1.03 -0.94
N LEU A 77 -14.21 -0.16 -0.75
CA LEU A 77 -13.67 -1.21 0.11
C LEU A 77 -12.25 -1.66 -0.27
N TYR A 78 -11.90 -1.61 -1.56
CA TYR A 78 -10.55 -1.95 -2.04
C TYR A 78 -9.48 -0.96 -1.51
N LEU A 79 -9.86 0.29 -1.24
CA LEU A 79 -8.99 1.29 -0.64
C LEU A 79 -8.72 0.96 0.81
N ILE A 80 -9.76 0.58 1.56
CA ILE A 80 -9.60 0.10 2.94
C ILE A 80 -8.77 -1.18 2.97
N ALA A 81 -9.04 -2.13 2.07
CA ALA A 81 -8.30 -3.37 1.97
C ALA A 81 -6.80 -3.15 1.72
N ALA A 82 -6.44 -2.19 0.86
CA ALA A 82 -5.03 -1.84 0.61
C ALA A 82 -4.31 -1.39 1.89
N HIS A 83 -4.95 -0.59 2.72
CA HIS A 83 -4.35 -0.09 3.96
C HIS A 83 -4.43 -1.08 5.12
N VAL A 84 -5.46 -1.93 5.16
CA VAL A 84 -5.52 -3.07 6.08
C VAL A 84 -4.41 -4.06 5.73
N PHE A 85 -4.15 -4.31 4.45
CA PHE A 85 -3.01 -5.11 4.00
C PHE A 85 -1.68 -4.52 4.48
N ASP A 86 -1.47 -3.22 4.31
CA ASP A 86 -0.29 -2.52 4.81
C ASP A 86 -0.16 -2.53 6.34
N ALA A 87 -1.27 -2.45 7.07
CA ALA A 87 -1.28 -2.63 8.53
C ALA A 87 -0.91 -4.08 8.92
N SER A 88 -1.46 -5.08 8.22
CA SER A 88 -1.19 -6.50 8.46
C SER A 88 0.26 -6.89 8.23
N THR A 89 0.89 -6.37 7.17
CA THR A 89 2.30 -6.64 6.88
C THR A 89 3.20 -5.99 7.92
N THR A 90 2.86 -4.77 8.35
CA THR A 90 3.57 -4.06 9.42
C THR A 90 3.44 -4.80 10.76
N PHE A 91 2.23 -5.19 11.14
CA PHE A 91 1.99 -5.99 12.35
C PHE A 91 2.79 -7.30 12.33
N THR A 92 2.75 -8.01 11.20
CA THR A 92 3.45 -9.29 11.05
C THR A 92 4.96 -9.11 11.18
N GLY A 93 5.52 -8.08 10.53
CA GLY A 93 6.94 -7.78 10.61
C GLY A 93 7.38 -7.46 12.04
N ILE A 94 6.66 -6.59 12.75
CA ILE A 94 7.04 -6.16 14.10
C ILE A 94 6.89 -7.31 15.09
N TYR A 95 5.75 -8.01 15.06
CA TYR A 95 5.43 -9.01 16.08
C TYR A 95 6.18 -10.34 15.90
N PHE A 96 6.39 -10.79 14.66
CA PHE A 96 6.99 -12.11 14.39
C PHE A 96 8.42 -12.06 13.88
N TYR A 97 8.87 -10.94 13.32
CA TYR A 97 10.16 -10.84 12.63
C TYR A 97 11.05 -9.69 13.15
N ASN A 98 10.73 -9.11 14.32
CA ASN A 98 11.49 -8.02 14.95
C ASN A 98 11.76 -6.81 14.03
N TYR A 99 10.88 -6.53 13.08
CA TYR A 99 10.99 -5.31 12.26
C TYR A 99 10.76 -4.07 13.12
N TRP A 100 11.45 -3.00 12.75
CA TRP A 100 11.27 -1.68 13.35
C TRP A 100 10.43 -0.78 12.46
N GLU A 101 9.40 -0.19 13.05
CA GLU A 101 8.60 0.81 12.37
C GLU A 101 9.41 2.12 12.21
N GLN A 102 9.45 2.64 10.99
CA GLN A 102 10.24 3.83 10.66
C GLN A 102 9.53 5.15 11.00
N HIS A 103 8.21 5.11 11.22
CA HIS A 103 7.39 6.30 11.42
C HIS A 103 7.31 6.68 12.91
N VAL A 104 7.77 7.88 13.28
CA VAL A 104 7.89 8.35 14.68
C VAL A 104 6.59 8.21 15.49
N LEU A 105 5.45 8.62 14.92
CA LEU A 105 4.15 8.59 15.61
C LEU A 105 3.65 7.14 15.82
N PRO A 106 3.56 6.29 14.78
CA PRO A 106 3.38 4.85 14.93
C PRO A 106 4.35 4.20 15.93
N SER A 107 5.65 4.44 15.82
CA SER A 107 6.65 3.80 16.68
C SER A 107 6.47 4.17 18.16
N PHE A 108 6.10 5.43 18.45
CA PHE A 108 5.74 5.85 19.81
C PHE A 108 4.52 5.10 20.33
N LEU A 109 3.45 5.03 19.54
CA LEU A 109 2.21 4.36 19.93
C LEU A 109 2.39 2.85 20.09
N ILE A 110 3.20 2.23 19.23
CA ILE A 110 3.57 0.81 19.31
C ILE A 110 4.35 0.53 20.60
N GLY A 111 5.25 1.44 21.00
CA GLY A 111 5.97 1.33 22.28
C GLY A 111 5.07 1.31 23.51
N VAL A 112 3.89 1.93 23.44
CA VAL A 112 2.94 2.01 24.56
C VAL A 112 1.84 0.94 24.49
N THR A 113 1.37 0.60 23.28
CA THR A 113 0.15 -0.21 23.07
C THR A 113 0.36 -1.49 22.24
N GLY A 114 1.56 -1.67 21.69
CA GLY A 114 1.90 -2.79 20.81
C GLY A 114 1.51 -2.57 19.34
N ALA A 115 1.94 -3.49 18.47
CA ALA A 115 1.77 -3.38 17.01
C ALA A 115 0.30 -3.35 16.54
N TRP A 116 -0.65 -3.76 17.40
CA TRP A 116 -2.08 -3.78 17.10
C TRP A 116 -2.67 -2.39 16.82
N ILE A 117 -2.06 -1.33 17.37
CA ILE A 117 -2.51 0.06 17.15
C ILE A 117 -2.42 0.50 15.70
N MET A 118 -1.62 -0.19 14.87
CA MET A 118 -1.47 0.12 13.46
C MET A 118 -2.75 -0.02 12.66
N PHE A 119 -3.63 -0.96 13.04
CA PHE A 119 -4.91 -1.17 12.37
C PHE A 119 -5.88 0.01 12.55
N PRO A 120 -6.26 0.42 13.78
CA PRO A 120 -7.18 1.54 13.96
C PRO A 120 -6.63 2.84 13.39
N ILE A 121 -5.32 3.09 13.48
CA ILE A 121 -4.71 4.30 12.90
C ILE A 121 -4.85 4.32 11.39
N LYS A 122 -4.41 3.26 10.68
CA LYS A 122 -4.47 3.24 9.21
C LYS A 122 -5.91 3.27 8.72
N ILE A 123 -6.82 2.54 9.36
CA ILE A 123 -8.25 2.56 9.01
C ILE A 123 -8.83 3.97 9.20
N PHE A 124 -8.54 4.64 10.32
CA PHE A 124 -9.03 6.00 10.59
C PHE A 124 -8.54 7.00 9.55
N ILE A 125 -7.25 6.99 9.22
CA ILE A 125 -6.65 7.89 8.22
C ILE A 125 -7.30 7.69 6.85
N VAL A 126 -7.57 6.44 6.45
CA VAL A 126 -8.18 6.13 5.15
C VAL A 126 -9.62 6.56 5.09
N ILE A 127 -10.39 6.30 6.16
CA ILE A 127 -11.79 6.75 6.25
C ILE A 127 -11.84 8.28 6.14
N LEU A 128 -10.94 8.99 6.83
CA LEU A 128 -10.85 10.44 6.75
C LEU A 128 -10.47 10.91 5.34
N ALA A 129 -9.48 10.28 4.70
CA ALA A 129 -9.08 10.62 3.34
C ALA A 129 -10.22 10.36 2.33
N LEU A 130 -10.98 9.28 2.49
CA LEU A 130 -12.15 8.97 1.67
C LEU A 130 -13.30 9.95 1.91
N TYR A 131 -13.47 10.40 3.15
CA TYR A 131 -14.46 11.42 3.49
C TYR A 131 -14.14 12.73 2.78
N ILE A 132 -12.89 13.19 2.82
CA ILE A 132 -12.45 14.39 2.10
C ILE A 132 -12.59 14.21 0.58
N ALA A 133 -12.20 13.05 0.05
CA ALA A 133 -12.31 12.76 -1.37
C ALA A 133 -13.78 12.69 -1.86
N LYS A 134 -14.74 12.45 -0.96
CA LYS A 134 -16.17 12.41 -1.29
C LYS A 134 -16.69 13.77 -1.75
N ASP A 135 -16.21 14.85 -1.14
CA ASP A 135 -16.71 16.22 -1.39
C ASP A 135 -16.09 16.89 -2.63
N VAL A 136 -15.19 16.18 -3.34
CA VAL A 136 -14.63 16.64 -4.61
C VAL A 136 -15.68 16.48 -5.73
N GLU A 137 -16.04 17.60 -6.36
CA GLU A 137 -17.01 17.67 -7.46
C GLU A 137 -16.46 17.09 -8.77
N ASP A 138 -15.21 17.40 -9.11
CA ASP A 138 -14.57 16.88 -10.33
C ASP A 138 -14.27 15.38 -10.19
N GLU A 139 -14.95 14.58 -10.99
CA GLU A 139 -14.83 13.12 -10.98
C GLU A 139 -13.43 12.63 -11.36
N ASN A 140 -12.72 13.35 -12.23
CA ASN A 140 -11.33 13.01 -12.58
C ASN A 140 -10.41 13.20 -11.38
N VAL A 141 -10.57 14.32 -10.66
CA VAL A 141 -9.77 14.61 -9.45
C VAL A 141 -10.11 13.62 -8.34
N LYS A 142 -11.39 13.31 -8.15
CA LYS A 142 -11.84 12.30 -7.19
C LYS A 142 -11.23 10.92 -7.47
N ASN A 143 -11.27 10.46 -8.72
CA ASN A 143 -10.69 9.17 -9.10
C ASN A 143 -9.16 9.16 -8.97
N PHE A 144 -8.51 10.27 -9.30
CA PHE A 144 -7.07 10.41 -9.08
C PHE A 144 -6.69 10.36 -7.60
N LEU A 145 -7.46 11.01 -6.71
CA LEU A 145 -7.26 10.91 -5.26
C LEU A 145 -7.44 9.48 -4.75
N LYS A 146 -8.48 8.77 -5.20
CA LYS A 146 -8.67 7.35 -4.85
C LYS A 146 -7.50 6.49 -5.30
N LEU A 147 -6.96 6.74 -6.49
CA LEU A 147 -5.76 6.05 -6.99
C LEU A 147 -4.54 6.33 -6.08
N ILE A 148 -4.34 7.58 -5.65
CA ILE A 148 -3.26 7.92 -4.71
C ILE A 148 -3.43 7.17 -3.39
N ILE A 149 -4.62 7.20 -2.80
CA ILE A 149 -4.93 6.47 -1.56
C ILE A 149 -4.62 4.98 -1.74
N PHE A 150 -5.04 4.39 -2.86
CA PHE A 150 -4.75 2.99 -3.16
C PHE A 150 -3.26 2.68 -3.19
N ILE A 151 -2.48 3.48 -3.92
CA ILE A 151 -1.03 3.30 -4.08
C ILE A 151 -0.31 3.47 -2.73
N LEU A 152 -0.76 4.41 -1.90
CA LEU A 152 -0.21 4.65 -0.57
C LEU A 152 -0.44 3.48 0.39
N GLY A 153 -1.48 2.66 0.20
CA GLY A 153 -1.66 1.42 0.95
C GLY A 153 -0.86 0.26 0.35
N ILE A 154 -1.10 -0.07 -0.93
CA ILE A 154 -0.49 -1.24 -1.58
C ILE A 154 1.03 -1.13 -1.68
N GLY A 155 1.57 0.05 -1.97
CA GLY A 155 3.01 0.28 -2.14
C GLY A 155 3.84 -0.14 -0.92
N PRO A 156 3.65 0.49 0.25
CA PRO A 156 4.38 0.09 1.46
C PRO A 156 4.01 -1.33 1.92
N GLY A 157 2.74 -1.75 1.76
CA GLY A 157 2.31 -3.09 2.16
C GLY A 157 3.06 -4.19 1.40
N THR A 158 3.15 -4.07 0.06
CA THR A 158 3.87 -5.03 -0.78
C THR A 158 5.36 -4.99 -0.51
N ARG A 159 5.95 -3.80 -0.35
CA ARG A 159 7.37 -3.65 0.02
C ARG A 159 7.69 -4.37 1.34
N ASN A 160 6.89 -4.13 2.37
CA ASN A 160 7.10 -4.72 3.69
C ASN A 160 6.94 -6.24 3.64
N LEU A 161 5.91 -6.74 2.94
CA LEU A 161 5.73 -8.17 2.76
C LEU A 161 6.91 -8.84 2.05
N SER A 162 7.36 -8.25 0.93
CA SER A 162 8.51 -8.76 0.17
C SER A 162 9.77 -8.83 1.03
N ARG A 163 10.02 -7.78 1.83
CA ARG A 163 11.15 -7.73 2.77
C ARG A 163 11.11 -8.87 3.78
N ILE A 164 9.95 -9.06 4.43
CA ILE A 164 9.81 -10.10 5.46
C ILE A 164 9.92 -11.51 4.84
N ILE A 165 9.35 -11.72 3.65
CA ILE A 165 9.46 -13.00 2.91
C ILE A 165 10.92 -13.30 2.53
N MET A 166 11.70 -12.27 2.21
CA MET A 166 13.12 -12.35 1.89
C MET A 166 14.04 -12.36 3.13
N GLY A 167 13.50 -12.19 4.34
CA GLY A 167 14.30 -12.18 5.58
C GLY A 167 15.12 -10.91 5.84
N VAL A 168 14.80 -9.77 5.21
CA VAL A 168 15.60 -8.52 5.23
C VAL A 168 14.90 -7.28 5.74
#